data_AF-A0AAE2D886-F1
#
_entry.id   AF-A0AAE2D886-F1
#
_cell.length_a   1.000
_cell.length_b   1.000
_cell.length_c   1.000
_cell.angle_alpha   90.00
_cell.angle_beta   90.00
_cell.angle_gamma   90.00
#
_symmetry.space_group_name_H-M   'P 1'
#
loop_
_entity.id
_entity.type
_entity.pdbx_description
1 polymer ?
#
loop_
_entity_poly.entity_id
_entity_poly.type
_entity_poly.pdbx_seq_one_letter_code
_entity_poly.pdbx_strand_id
1 'polypeptide(L)'
;MVFYTQSYQSPIITLQLTLSPSESSSTPPLLSLGQVENLFHEWGHAFHSMLARTRYQHVTGTRCSTDLAELPSTLFEHFALDPRVTLEYARHWKTGQKPDSSEAIALQQLSIGRGLGLSLEVSQQATYAIFDQILHSGPTENTLLPYAKLTHESVSSWPASTKLLSDIQYKVGLCDWCDCSPAHLGAWPHRFTHLVNYGGRYYSYLLARAGADLVWRRYFSKDPWSSSNGQRYVEKLLCRGGEYPPASMLSDLLDDNVDSDIDSNDLTDNSQIALSPVKLAEGLTDQLEETEIASASLINRIESPSLFRPELYN
;
A
#
# COMPACT_ATOMS: atom_id res chain seq x y z
N MET A 1 -14.96 41.98 -9.43
CA MET A 1 -13.78 42.32 -8.60
C MET A 1 -13.77 41.33 -7.45
N VAL A 2 -13.00 40.24 -7.57
CA VAL A 2 -12.95 39.14 -6.57
C VAL A 2 -11.52 39.09 -6.04
N PHE A 3 -11.42 39.02 -4.71
CA PHE A 3 -10.33 39.51 -3.88
C PHE A 3 -8.94 38.94 -4.20
N TYR A 4 -7.99 39.84 -4.46
CA TYR A 4 -6.55 39.60 -4.39
C TYR A 4 -6.09 39.75 -2.93
N THR A 5 -5.99 38.64 -2.20
CA THR A 5 -4.92 38.50 -1.22
C THR A 5 -4.14 37.27 -1.62
N GLN A 6 -2.91 37.46 -2.10
CA GLN A 6 -1.95 36.41 -2.47
C GLN A 6 -1.44 35.61 -1.25
N SER A 7 -2.28 35.38 -0.25
CA SER A 7 -1.91 34.65 0.95
C SER A 7 -2.18 33.17 0.75
N TYR A 8 -1.12 32.35 0.80
CA TYR A 8 -1.24 30.91 0.86
C TYR A 8 -1.91 30.50 2.18
N GLN A 9 -2.97 29.70 2.12
CA GLN A 9 -3.59 29.11 3.30
C GLN A 9 -2.83 27.84 3.68
N SER A 10 -2.19 27.85 4.86
CA SER A 10 -1.52 26.66 5.39
C SER A 10 -2.53 25.51 5.62
N PRO A 11 -2.19 24.27 5.25
CA PRO A 11 -3.05 23.12 5.49
C PRO A 11 -3.16 22.81 6.98
N ILE A 12 -4.36 22.43 7.43
CA ILE A 12 -4.60 21.85 8.76
C ILE A 12 -5.01 20.40 8.51
N ILE A 13 -4.20 19.46 9.02
CA ILE A 13 -4.38 18.03 8.78
C ILE A 13 -4.69 17.33 10.11
N THR A 14 -5.64 16.40 10.05
CA THR A 14 -5.99 15.52 11.17
C THR A 14 -5.61 14.10 10.80
N LEU A 15 -4.90 13.43 11.68
CA LEU A 15 -4.55 12.03 11.53
C LEU A 15 -5.35 11.22 12.55
N GLN A 16 -6.09 10.22 12.08
CA GLN A 16 -6.96 9.40 12.91
C GLN A 16 -6.53 7.94 12.79
N LEU A 17 -6.25 7.31 13.94
CA LEU A 17 -5.81 5.92 14.02
C LEU A 17 -6.63 5.14 15.04
N THR A 18 -6.82 3.86 14.77
CA THR A 18 -7.37 2.90 15.74
C THR A 18 -6.22 2.09 16.32
N LEU A 19 -5.69 2.55 17.46
CA LEU A 19 -4.56 1.91 18.15
C LEU A 19 -5.05 0.98 19.26
N SER A 20 -4.23 -0.02 19.59
CA SER A 20 -4.51 -0.93 20.69
C SER A 20 -4.59 -0.16 22.01
N PRO A 21 -5.59 -0.43 22.86
CA PRO A 21 -5.63 0.16 24.18
C PRO A 21 -4.45 -0.33 25.02
N SER A 22 -4.07 0.47 26.02
CA SER A 22 -3.15 0.04 27.07
C SER A 22 -3.69 -1.18 27.81
N GLU A 23 -2.83 -2.15 28.11
CA GLU A 23 -3.18 -3.32 28.92
C GLU A 23 -3.55 -2.96 30.38
N SER A 24 -2.99 -1.86 30.89
CA SER A 24 -3.25 -1.34 32.23
C SER A 24 -3.03 0.17 32.30
N SER A 25 -3.46 0.82 33.39
CA SER A 25 -3.20 2.24 33.62
C SER A 25 -1.71 2.60 33.76
N SER A 26 -0.84 1.60 34.01
CA SER A 26 0.60 1.78 34.21
C SER A 26 1.44 1.44 32.98
N THR A 27 0.84 0.90 31.92
CA THR A 27 1.52 0.53 30.67
C THR A 27 1.05 1.45 29.54
N PRO A 28 1.95 2.12 28.80
CA PRO A 28 1.56 2.92 27.64
C PRO A 28 1.01 2.01 26.52
N PRO A 29 0.26 2.54 25.55
CA PRO A 29 -0.16 1.76 24.40
C PRO A 29 1.09 1.30 23.62
N LEU A 30 1.24 0.00 23.46
CA LEU A 30 2.30 -0.62 22.65
C LEU A 30 1.71 -0.97 21.28
N LEU A 31 2.43 -0.62 20.23
CA LEU A 31 1.97 -0.83 18.86
C LEU A 31 2.55 -2.12 18.30
N SER A 32 1.72 -2.90 17.63
CA SER A 32 2.21 -3.97 16.75
C SER A 32 2.91 -3.37 15.52
N LEU A 33 3.75 -4.15 14.84
CA LEU A 33 4.38 -3.70 13.59
C LEU A 33 3.36 -3.23 12.55
N GLY A 34 2.25 -3.94 12.40
CA GLY A 34 1.17 -3.52 11.49
C GLY A 34 0.51 -2.19 11.89
N GLN A 35 0.45 -1.86 13.19
CA GLN A 35 -0.04 -0.56 13.64
C GLN A 35 0.96 0.57 13.40
N VAL A 36 2.27 0.28 13.52
CA VAL A 36 3.33 1.24 13.17
C VAL A 36 3.31 1.52 11.68
N GLU A 37 3.19 0.48 10.85
CA GLU A 37 3.04 0.63 9.41
C GLU A 37 1.82 1.45 9.03
N ASN A 38 0.65 1.15 9.63
CA ASN A 38 -0.56 1.94 9.40
C ASN A 38 -0.40 3.40 9.84
N LEU A 39 0.32 3.68 10.92
CA LEU A 39 0.67 5.06 11.31
C LEU A 39 1.50 5.75 10.23
N PHE A 40 2.49 5.07 9.67
CA PHE A 40 3.33 5.63 8.60
C PHE A 40 2.54 5.81 7.29
N HIS A 41 1.63 4.89 6.96
CA HIS A 41 0.71 5.03 5.83
C HIS A 41 -0.08 6.36 5.93
N GLU A 42 -0.72 6.60 7.07
CA GLU A 42 -1.45 7.85 7.32
C GLU A 42 -0.52 9.08 7.34
N TRP A 43 0.72 8.93 7.81
CA TRP A 43 1.74 9.98 7.68
C TRP A 43 2.07 10.31 6.23
N GLY A 44 2.15 9.34 5.33
CA GLY A 44 2.39 9.62 3.91
C GLY A 44 1.30 10.51 3.31
N HIS A 45 0.02 10.25 3.61
CA HIS A 45 -1.08 11.14 3.23
C HIS A 45 -0.98 12.53 3.87
N ALA A 46 -0.61 12.59 5.15
CA ALA A 46 -0.42 13.85 5.84
C ALA A 46 0.71 14.67 5.20
N PHE A 47 1.85 14.05 4.89
CA PHE A 47 2.98 14.68 4.22
C PHE A 47 2.61 15.17 2.83
N HIS A 48 1.89 14.36 2.05
CA HIS A 48 1.38 14.78 0.74
C HIS A 48 0.53 16.05 0.86
N SER A 49 -0.31 16.14 1.89
CA SER A 49 -1.15 17.32 2.12
C SER A 49 -0.39 18.52 2.68
N MET A 50 0.56 18.31 3.59
CA MET A 50 1.37 19.38 4.20
C MET A 50 2.35 20.02 3.21
N LEU A 51 2.89 19.22 2.29
CA LEU A 51 3.94 19.63 1.36
C LEU A 51 3.41 20.06 -0.02
N ALA A 52 2.13 19.81 -0.32
CA ALA A 52 1.48 20.34 -1.52
C ALA A 52 1.60 21.87 -1.62
N ARG A 53 1.89 22.39 -2.81
CA ARG A 53 2.05 23.82 -3.14
C ARG A 53 1.31 24.14 -4.45
N THR A 54 0.04 23.75 -4.49
CA THR A 54 -0.81 23.96 -5.67
C THR A 54 -1.46 25.34 -5.66
N ARG A 55 -1.76 25.87 -6.85
CA ARG A 55 -2.47 27.14 -7.01
C ARG A 55 -3.93 27.07 -6.58
N TYR A 56 -4.55 25.89 -6.73
CA TYR A 56 -5.97 25.72 -6.49
C TYR A 56 -6.27 24.65 -5.44
N GLN A 57 -7.14 24.99 -4.49
CA GLN A 57 -7.52 24.11 -3.38
C GLN A 57 -8.16 22.78 -3.81
N HIS A 58 -8.76 22.70 -5.01
CA HIS A 58 -9.38 21.47 -5.50
C HIS A 58 -8.40 20.39 -5.96
N VAL A 59 -7.12 20.73 -6.11
CA VAL A 59 -6.04 19.82 -6.51
C VAL A 59 -4.92 19.74 -5.46
N THR A 60 -5.11 20.28 -4.26
CA THR A 60 -4.06 20.26 -3.23
C THR A 60 -3.96 18.93 -2.50
N GLY A 61 -2.73 18.46 -2.28
CA GLY A 61 -2.45 17.27 -1.48
C GLY A 61 -3.10 16.01 -2.05
N THR A 62 -3.82 15.29 -1.19
CA THR A 62 -4.54 14.06 -1.56
C THR A 62 -5.76 14.28 -2.45
N ARG A 63 -6.08 15.52 -2.85
CA ARG A 63 -7.09 15.82 -3.87
C ARG A 63 -6.56 15.60 -5.28
N CYS A 64 -6.14 14.37 -5.55
CA CYS A 64 -5.64 13.91 -6.83
C CYS A 64 -6.37 12.63 -7.24
N SER A 65 -5.96 12.01 -8.33
CA SER A 65 -6.45 10.68 -8.67
C SER A 65 -6.03 9.67 -7.59
N THR A 66 -6.88 8.68 -7.34
CA THR A 66 -6.70 7.75 -6.22
C THR A 66 -5.43 6.90 -6.35
N ASP A 67 -5.04 6.56 -7.59
CA ASP A 67 -3.78 5.86 -7.88
C ASP A 67 -2.52 6.67 -7.51
N LEU A 68 -2.60 8.00 -7.49
CA LEU A 68 -1.54 8.87 -6.96
C LEU A 68 -1.69 9.10 -5.45
N ALA A 69 -2.92 9.23 -4.95
CA ALA A 69 -3.17 9.56 -3.55
C ALA A 69 -2.60 8.52 -2.58
N GLU A 70 -2.64 7.24 -2.97
CA GLU A 70 -2.13 6.09 -2.21
C GLU A 70 -0.61 5.87 -2.38
N LEU A 71 0.04 6.43 -3.42
CA LEU A 71 1.47 6.20 -3.65
C LEU A 71 2.33 6.75 -2.48
N PRO A 72 2.13 7.99 -1.99
CA PRO A 72 2.87 8.49 -0.84
C PRO A 72 2.65 7.71 0.45
N SER A 73 1.43 7.26 0.72
CA SER A 73 1.14 6.46 1.92
C SER A 73 1.85 5.11 1.85
N THR A 74 1.76 4.40 0.72
CA THR A 74 2.47 3.13 0.52
C THR A 74 4.00 3.29 0.54
N LEU A 75 4.55 4.39 0.02
CA LEU A 75 5.99 4.65 0.13
C LEU A 75 6.44 4.78 1.58
N PHE A 76 5.65 5.43 2.44
CA PHE A 76 5.96 5.58 3.86
C PHE A 76 5.95 4.26 4.63
N GLU A 77 5.19 3.25 4.18
CA GLU A 77 5.24 1.89 4.75
C GLU A 77 6.64 1.27 4.60
N HIS A 78 7.34 1.51 3.48
CA HIS A 78 8.72 1.05 3.32
C HIS A 78 9.67 1.66 4.36
N PHE A 79 9.50 2.94 4.69
CA PHE A 79 10.27 3.58 5.76
C PHE A 79 9.93 3.00 7.13
N ALA A 80 8.66 2.71 7.40
CA ALA A 80 8.23 2.11 8.66
C ALA A 80 8.90 0.75 8.93
N LEU A 81 9.14 0.00 7.86
CA LEU A 81 9.65 -1.37 7.91
C LEU A 81 11.16 -1.47 7.69
N ASP A 82 11.84 -0.39 7.32
CA ASP A 82 13.29 -0.38 7.19
C ASP A 82 13.94 -0.45 8.59
N PRO A 83 14.78 -1.46 8.89
CA PRO A 83 15.40 -1.60 10.20
C PRO A 83 16.24 -0.39 10.61
N ARG A 84 16.88 0.30 9.64
CA ARG A 84 17.68 1.50 9.91
C ARG A 84 16.81 2.66 10.40
N VAL A 85 15.58 2.75 9.89
CA VAL A 85 14.59 3.74 10.34
C VAL A 85 13.95 3.31 11.65
N THR A 86 13.60 2.03 11.78
CA THR A 86 12.98 1.46 12.98
C THR A 86 13.86 1.69 14.22
N LEU A 87 15.18 1.49 14.10
CA LEU A 87 16.14 1.69 15.19
C LEU A 87 16.21 3.14 15.69
N GLU A 88 15.76 4.12 14.91
CA GLU A 88 15.74 5.52 15.33
C GLU A 88 14.62 5.83 16.32
N TYR A 89 13.45 5.22 16.19
CA TYR A 89 12.32 5.45 17.10
C TYR A 89 12.06 4.31 18.08
N ALA A 90 12.46 3.07 17.78
CA ALA A 90 12.22 1.93 18.65
C ALA A 90 12.98 2.09 19.97
N ARG A 91 12.26 2.08 21.10
CA ARG A 91 12.83 2.14 22.44
C ARG A 91 12.05 1.22 23.37
N HIS A 92 12.75 0.55 24.28
CA HIS A 92 12.08 -0.20 25.32
C HIS A 92 11.31 0.75 26.24
N TRP A 93 10.00 0.56 26.38
CA TRP A 93 9.12 1.57 26.96
C TRP A 93 9.42 1.90 28.44
N LYS A 94 9.94 0.96 29.24
CA LYS A 94 10.30 1.22 30.64
C LYS A 94 11.68 1.84 30.81
N THR A 95 12.63 1.44 29.99
CA THR A 95 14.07 1.74 30.20
C THR A 95 14.59 2.82 29.27
N GLY A 96 13.86 3.12 28.19
CA GLY A 96 14.28 4.06 27.15
C GLY A 96 15.48 3.57 26.32
N GLN A 97 15.91 2.32 26.50
CA GLN A 97 17.07 1.77 25.80
C GLN A 97 16.72 1.49 24.33
N LYS A 98 17.69 1.71 23.44
CA LYS A 98 17.62 1.25 22.05
C LYS A 98 17.66 -0.28 22.01
N PRO A 99 17.10 -0.92 20.96
CA PRO A 99 17.28 -2.33 20.73
C PRO A 99 18.76 -2.71 20.74
N ASP A 100 19.10 -3.80 21.43
CA ASP A 100 20.45 -4.35 21.38
C ASP A 100 20.73 -5.04 20.04
N SER A 101 21.96 -5.53 19.85
CA SER A 101 22.35 -6.16 18.58
C SER A 101 21.49 -7.38 18.22
N SER A 102 21.01 -8.14 19.20
CA SER A 102 20.17 -9.31 18.96
C SER A 102 18.75 -8.92 18.58
N GLU A 103 18.21 -7.90 19.25
CA GLU A 103 16.89 -7.33 18.95
C GLU A 103 16.88 -6.63 17.58
N ALA A 104 17.97 -5.95 17.22
CA ALA A 104 18.12 -5.34 15.90
C ALA A 104 18.12 -6.39 14.77
N ILE A 105 18.78 -7.54 14.98
CA ILE A 105 18.73 -8.68 14.04
C ILE A 105 17.30 -9.24 13.97
N ALA A 106 16.61 -9.37 15.11
CA ALA A 106 15.23 -9.85 15.14
C ALA A 106 14.29 -8.90 14.38
N LEU A 107 14.46 -7.57 14.51
CA LEU A 107 13.70 -6.58 13.73
C LEU A 107 13.95 -6.72 12.23
N GLN A 108 15.21 -6.93 11.82
CA GLN A 108 15.54 -7.21 10.42
C GLN A 108 14.91 -8.51 9.93
N GLN A 109 14.90 -9.56 10.74
CA GLN A 109 14.25 -10.83 10.40
C GLN A 109 12.72 -10.68 10.30
N LEU A 110 12.09 -9.89 11.17
CA LEU A 110 10.66 -9.60 11.09
C LEU A 110 10.32 -8.83 9.80
N SER A 111 11.15 -7.85 9.43
CA SER A 111 10.99 -7.08 8.19
C SER A 111 11.09 -7.99 6.96
N ILE A 112 12.11 -8.86 6.90
CA ILE A 112 12.26 -9.84 5.79
C ILE A 112 11.15 -10.89 5.84
N GLY A 113 10.76 -11.37 7.02
CA GLY A 113 9.75 -12.41 7.20
C GLY A 113 8.35 -11.99 6.74
N ARG A 114 8.08 -10.68 6.68
CA ARG A 114 6.83 -10.12 6.14
C ARG A 114 6.54 -10.55 4.71
N GLY A 115 7.56 -10.81 3.91
CA GLY A 115 7.36 -11.27 2.54
C GLY A 115 6.72 -12.66 2.47
N LEU A 116 6.69 -13.43 3.56
CA LEU A 116 6.04 -14.74 3.57
C LEU A 116 4.52 -14.59 3.41
N GLY A 117 3.99 -15.05 2.28
CA GLY A 117 2.56 -14.94 1.96
C GLY A 117 2.19 -13.63 1.28
N LEU A 118 3.16 -12.82 0.87
CA LEU A 118 2.90 -11.58 0.14
C LEU A 118 2.20 -11.84 -1.21
N SER A 119 2.50 -12.95 -1.89
CA SER A 119 1.75 -13.35 -3.10
C SER A 119 0.27 -13.59 -2.83
N LEU A 120 -0.07 -14.19 -1.69
CA LEU A 120 -1.46 -14.40 -1.28
C LEU A 120 -2.15 -13.08 -0.98
N GLU A 121 -1.48 -12.15 -0.29
CA GLU A 121 -2.02 -10.82 -0.02
C GLU A 121 -2.28 -10.03 -1.31
N VAL A 122 -1.32 -10.00 -2.24
CA VAL A 122 -1.50 -9.32 -3.54
C VAL A 122 -2.57 -10.00 -4.37
N SER A 123 -2.64 -11.34 -4.39
CA SER A 123 -3.70 -12.08 -5.10
C SER A 123 -5.09 -11.77 -4.53
N GLN A 124 -5.19 -11.63 -3.20
CA GLN A 124 -6.42 -11.25 -2.52
C GLN A 124 -6.81 -9.80 -2.83
N GLN A 125 -5.86 -8.87 -2.84
CA GLN A 125 -6.11 -7.47 -3.24
C GLN A 125 -6.52 -7.37 -4.72
N ALA A 126 -5.87 -8.11 -5.61
CA ALA A 126 -6.24 -8.20 -7.03
C ALA A 126 -7.65 -8.75 -7.21
N THR A 127 -8.02 -9.78 -6.43
CA THR A 127 -9.39 -10.31 -6.41
C THR A 127 -10.41 -9.25 -6.03
N TYR A 128 -10.13 -8.45 -4.98
CA TYR A 128 -11.00 -7.35 -4.58
C TYR A 128 -11.04 -6.21 -5.61
N ALA A 129 -9.92 -5.91 -6.28
CA ALA A 129 -9.89 -4.92 -7.35
C ALA A 129 -10.72 -5.36 -8.55
N ILE A 130 -10.61 -6.62 -8.97
CA ILE A 130 -11.43 -7.21 -10.04
C ILE A 130 -12.91 -7.16 -9.65
N PHE A 131 -13.24 -7.54 -8.43
CA PHE A 131 -14.60 -7.51 -7.90
C PHE A 131 -15.18 -6.08 -7.93
N ASP A 132 -14.41 -5.10 -7.43
CA ASP A 132 -14.78 -3.69 -7.45
C ASP A 132 -15.01 -3.16 -8.88
N GLN A 133 -14.13 -3.49 -9.83
CA GLN A 133 -14.31 -3.10 -11.23
C GLN A 133 -15.59 -3.69 -11.83
N ILE A 134 -15.84 -4.99 -11.64
CA ILE A 134 -17.05 -5.63 -12.20
C ILE A 134 -18.32 -5.03 -11.59
N LEU A 135 -18.31 -4.71 -10.29
CA LEU A 135 -19.47 -4.08 -9.65
C LEU A 135 -19.73 -2.66 -10.17
N HIS A 136 -18.70 -1.88 -10.52
CA HIS A 136 -18.84 -0.47 -10.86
C HIS A 136 -18.83 -0.18 -12.37
N SER A 137 -18.40 -1.11 -13.21
CA SER A 137 -18.38 -0.96 -14.67
C SER A 137 -18.90 -2.17 -15.44
N GLY A 138 -19.27 -3.26 -14.76
CA GLY A 138 -19.75 -4.48 -15.38
C GLY A 138 -21.25 -4.50 -15.69
N PRO A 139 -21.74 -5.59 -16.31
CA PRO A 139 -23.16 -5.79 -16.59
C PRO A 139 -24.04 -5.68 -15.35
N THR A 140 -25.20 -5.02 -15.48
CA THR A 140 -26.13 -4.80 -14.36
C THR A 140 -26.69 -6.08 -13.77
N GLU A 141 -26.69 -7.20 -14.51
CA GLU A 141 -27.06 -8.53 -14.00
C GLU A 141 -26.16 -9.03 -12.86
N ASN A 142 -24.90 -8.56 -12.80
CA ASN A 142 -23.95 -8.90 -11.74
C ASN A 142 -24.16 -8.06 -10.47
N THR A 143 -24.91 -6.95 -10.56
CA THR A 143 -25.17 -6.02 -9.46
C THR A 143 -26.64 -6.01 -9.02
N LEU A 144 -27.55 -6.31 -9.95
CA LEU A 144 -29.00 -6.32 -9.79
C LEU A 144 -29.54 -7.72 -10.14
N LEU A 145 -29.46 -8.66 -9.20
CA LEU A 145 -30.38 -9.79 -9.28
C LEU A 145 -31.78 -9.29 -8.91
N PRO A 146 -32.85 -9.74 -9.62
CA PRO A 146 -34.20 -9.57 -9.11
C PRO A 146 -34.22 -10.19 -7.71
N TYR A 147 -34.78 -9.47 -6.73
CA TYR A 147 -35.07 -9.96 -5.39
C TYR A 147 -36.13 -11.10 -5.47
N ALA A 148 -35.79 -12.22 -6.10
CA ALA A 148 -36.57 -13.43 -6.06
C ALA A 148 -36.28 -14.07 -4.70
N LYS A 149 -37.31 -14.14 -3.85
CA LYS A 149 -37.28 -14.70 -2.49
C LYS A 149 -36.24 -15.81 -2.37
N LEU A 150 -35.13 -15.51 -1.69
CA LEU A 150 -34.09 -16.47 -1.38
C LEU A 150 -34.70 -17.55 -0.48
N THR A 151 -35.00 -18.73 -1.04
CA THR A 151 -35.25 -19.92 -0.22
C THR A 151 -33.89 -20.56 0.06
N HIS A 152 -33.64 -20.88 1.34
CA HIS A 152 -32.32 -21.29 1.86
C HIS A 152 -31.78 -22.65 1.32
N GLU A 153 -32.39 -23.23 0.29
CA GLU A 153 -32.21 -24.65 -0.05
C GLU A 153 -31.43 -24.90 -1.36
N SER A 154 -31.00 -23.87 -2.10
CA SER A 154 -30.28 -24.04 -3.38
C SER A 154 -29.17 -23.01 -3.57
N VAL A 155 -28.04 -23.39 -4.19
CA VAL A 155 -26.95 -22.48 -4.63
C VAL A 155 -27.47 -21.31 -5.50
N SER A 156 -28.65 -21.47 -6.10
CA SER A 156 -29.37 -20.40 -6.81
C SER A 156 -29.94 -19.29 -5.90
N SER A 157 -29.67 -19.30 -4.58
CA SER A 157 -30.16 -18.31 -3.61
C SER A 157 -29.07 -17.46 -2.93
N TRP A 158 -27.85 -17.43 -3.49
CA TRP A 158 -26.80 -16.56 -2.95
C TRP A 158 -27.03 -15.09 -3.36
N PRO A 159 -26.70 -14.11 -2.50
CA PRO A 159 -26.65 -12.71 -2.94
C PRO A 159 -25.71 -12.55 -4.14
N ALA A 160 -26.08 -11.71 -5.11
CA ALA A 160 -25.34 -11.52 -6.37
C ALA A 160 -23.86 -11.19 -6.13
N SER A 161 -23.59 -10.27 -5.22
CA SER A 161 -22.24 -9.81 -4.86
C SER A 161 -21.40 -10.92 -4.20
N THR A 162 -22.00 -11.73 -3.32
CA THR A 162 -21.34 -12.89 -2.69
C THR A 162 -20.99 -13.94 -3.75
N LYS A 163 -21.94 -14.26 -4.63
CA LYS A 163 -21.70 -15.23 -5.72
C LYS A 163 -20.61 -14.74 -6.67
N LEU A 164 -20.65 -13.48 -7.06
CA LEU A 164 -19.63 -12.87 -7.91
C LEU A 164 -18.25 -12.95 -7.27
N LEU A 165 -18.11 -12.60 -5.99
CA LEU A 165 -16.82 -12.68 -5.30
C LEU A 165 -16.29 -14.12 -5.25
N SER A 166 -17.14 -15.08 -4.88
CA SER A 166 -16.79 -16.51 -4.89
C SER A 166 -16.35 -17.00 -6.27
N ASP A 167 -17.05 -16.60 -7.34
CA ASP A 167 -16.68 -16.96 -8.72
C ASP A 167 -15.33 -16.38 -9.13
N ILE A 168 -15.00 -15.17 -8.69
CA ILE A 168 -13.68 -14.57 -8.94
C ILE A 168 -12.60 -15.34 -8.16
N GLN A 169 -12.83 -15.62 -6.87
CA GLN A 169 -11.88 -16.34 -6.02
C GLN A 169 -11.56 -17.73 -6.58
N TYR A 170 -12.59 -18.45 -7.04
CA TYR A 170 -12.44 -19.73 -7.71
C TYR A 170 -11.61 -19.62 -9.01
N LYS A 171 -11.88 -18.62 -9.85
CA LYS A 171 -11.15 -18.40 -11.11
C LYS A 171 -9.68 -18.03 -10.89
N VAL A 172 -9.40 -17.25 -9.85
CA VAL A 172 -8.03 -16.85 -9.47
C VAL A 172 -7.27 -17.99 -8.80
N GLY A 173 -7.97 -19.04 -8.36
CA GLY A 173 -7.36 -20.21 -7.72
C GLY A 173 -6.97 -19.96 -6.26
N LEU A 174 -7.65 -19.04 -5.56
CA LEU A 174 -7.50 -18.90 -4.11
C LEU A 174 -8.01 -20.19 -3.43
N CYS A 175 -7.44 -20.53 -2.28
CA CYS A 175 -7.81 -21.76 -1.58
C CYS A 175 -9.26 -21.72 -1.07
N ASP A 176 -9.87 -22.89 -0.88
CA ASP A 176 -11.27 -23.03 -0.43
C ASP A 176 -11.55 -22.32 0.91
N TRP A 177 -10.53 -22.11 1.74
CA TRP A 177 -10.63 -21.36 3.00
C TRP A 177 -10.88 -19.87 2.79
N CYS A 178 -10.45 -19.32 1.66
CA CYS A 178 -10.67 -17.93 1.29
C CYS A 178 -12.01 -17.73 0.57
N ASP A 179 -12.71 -18.81 0.18
CA ASP A 179 -13.93 -18.73 -0.63
C ASP A 179 -15.08 -18.03 0.12
N CYS A 180 -15.68 -17.05 -0.54
CA CYS A 180 -16.87 -16.34 -0.08
C CYS A 180 -18.12 -17.20 -0.28
N SER A 181 -18.25 -18.23 0.54
CA SER A 181 -19.44 -19.10 0.57
C SER A 181 -20.35 -18.78 1.76
N PRO A 182 -21.66 -19.07 1.69
CA PRO A 182 -22.55 -19.02 2.85
C PRO A 182 -22.10 -19.89 4.02
N ALA A 183 -21.29 -20.92 3.77
CA ALA A 183 -20.78 -21.82 4.80
C ALA A 183 -19.55 -21.25 5.54
N HIS A 184 -18.83 -20.28 4.97
CA HIS A 184 -17.55 -19.79 5.52
C HIS A 184 -17.54 -18.26 5.71
N LEU A 185 -17.76 -17.49 4.64
CA LEU A 185 -17.64 -16.03 4.61
C LEU A 185 -18.92 -15.40 4.04
N GLY A 186 -20.08 -15.80 4.57
CA GLY A 186 -21.38 -15.28 4.15
C GLY A 186 -21.43 -13.75 4.22
N ALA A 187 -21.78 -13.11 3.10
CA ALA A 187 -21.99 -11.66 2.99
C ALA A 187 -20.74 -10.79 3.22
N TRP A 188 -19.51 -11.30 3.00
CA TRP A 188 -18.28 -10.51 3.07
C TRP A 188 -18.32 -9.17 2.31
N PRO A 189 -18.91 -9.06 1.10
CA PRO A 189 -19.00 -7.79 0.38
C PRO A 189 -19.64 -6.64 1.18
N HIS A 190 -20.53 -6.93 2.14
CA HIS A 190 -21.15 -5.90 2.99
C HIS A 190 -20.19 -5.26 3.99
N ARG A 191 -19.10 -5.94 4.33
CA ARG A 191 -18.06 -5.44 5.23
C ARG A 191 -16.98 -4.66 4.49
N PHE A 192 -16.97 -4.74 3.16
CA PHE A 192 -15.97 -4.10 2.34
C PHE A 192 -16.36 -2.65 2.02
N THR A 193 -16.18 -1.77 3.01
CA THR A 193 -16.57 -0.35 2.94
C THR A 193 -15.94 0.44 1.79
N HIS A 194 -14.79 -0.02 1.28
CA HIS A 194 -14.12 0.58 0.13
C HIS A 194 -14.95 0.53 -1.15
N LEU A 195 -15.89 -0.40 -1.29
CA LEU A 195 -16.83 -0.41 -2.42
C LEU A 195 -17.65 0.88 -2.52
N VAL A 196 -17.83 1.62 -1.43
CA VAL A 196 -18.62 2.86 -1.43
C VAL A 196 -17.71 4.07 -1.62
N ASN A 197 -16.71 4.25 -0.76
CA ASN A 197 -15.86 5.44 -0.78
C ASN A 197 -14.83 5.41 -1.93
N TYR A 198 -14.37 4.21 -2.28
CA TYR A 198 -13.36 3.93 -3.32
C TYR A 198 -13.97 3.18 -4.51
N GLY A 199 -15.29 3.14 -4.64
CA GLY A 199 -15.98 2.37 -5.67
C GLY A 199 -15.43 2.63 -7.08
N GLY A 200 -15.09 1.54 -7.78
CA GLY A 200 -14.49 1.55 -9.11
C GLY A 200 -13.01 1.97 -9.14
N ARG A 201 -12.35 2.10 -7.98
CA ARG A 201 -10.98 2.60 -7.85
C ARG A 201 -10.12 1.75 -6.92
N TYR A 202 -10.57 0.59 -6.44
CA TYR A 202 -9.78 -0.21 -5.51
C TYR A 202 -8.47 -0.76 -6.11
N TYR A 203 -8.37 -0.84 -7.45
CA TYR A 203 -7.12 -1.17 -8.14
C TYR A 203 -5.97 -0.19 -7.85
N SER A 204 -6.29 1.03 -7.40
CA SER A 204 -5.31 2.07 -7.06
C SER A 204 -4.27 1.61 -6.04
N TYR A 205 -4.65 0.79 -5.05
CA TYR A 205 -3.71 0.24 -4.07
C TYR A 205 -2.59 -0.60 -4.72
N LEU A 206 -2.90 -1.39 -5.74
CA LEU A 206 -1.92 -2.21 -6.45
C LEU A 206 -0.97 -1.37 -7.28
N LEU A 207 -1.50 -0.33 -7.96
CA LEU A 207 -0.67 0.59 -8.74
C LEU A 207 0.21 1.47 -7.84
N ALA A 208 -0.35 1.94 -6.72
CA ALA A 208 0.37 2.70 -5.71
C ALA A 208 1.51 1.88 -5.10
N ARG A 209 1.27 0.60 -4.79
CA ARG A 209 2.31 -0.33 -4.33
C ARG A 209 3.45 -0.47 -5.33
N ALA A 210 3.12 -0.74 -6.59
CA ALA A 210 4.12 -0.84 -7.65
C ALA A 210 4.93 0.46 -7.82
N GLY A 211 4.25 1.61 -7.83
CA GLY A 211 4.89 2.91 -7.97
C GLY A 211 5.76 3.29 -6.76
N ALA A 212 5.25 3.06 -5.55
CA ALA A 212 5.97 3.31 -4.30
C ALA A 212 7.24 2.48 -4.20
N ASP A 213 7.16 1.20 -4.58
CA ASP A 213 8.30 0.30 -4.58
C ASP A 213 9.40 0.75 -5.56
N LEU A 214 9.03 1.17 -6.78
CA LEU A 214 9.99 1.72 -7.74
C LEU A 214 10.72 2.94 -7.19
N VAL A 215 9.98 3.86 -6.56
CA VAL A 215 10.54 5.05 -5.90
C VAL A 215 11.46 4.65 -4.74
N TRP A 216 11.03 3.71 -3.90
CA TRP A 216 11.82 3.18 -2.79
C TRP A 216 13.13 2.58 -3.29
N ARG A 217 13.07 1.64 -4.23
CA ARG A 217 14.24 0.96 -4.79
C ARG A 217 15.23 1.94 -5.41
N ARG A 218 14.75 2.92 -6.18
CA ARG A 218 15.61 3.89 -6.85
C ARG A 218 16.27 4.87 -5.87
N TYR A 219 15.50 5.41 -4.92
CA TYR A 219 15.92 6.60 -4.17
C TYR A 219 16.20 6.38 -2.68
N PHE A 220 15.64 5.34 -2.05
CA PHE A 220 15.68 5.21 -0.58
C PHE A 220 16.23 3.86 -0.09
N SER A 221 16.22 2.82 -0.92
CA SER A 221 16.71 1.49 -0.53
C SER A 221 18.17 1.47 -0.08
N LYS A 222 19.05 2.25 -0.73
CA LYS A 222 20.47 2.37 -0.36
C LYS A 222 20.66 3.27 0.85
N ASP A 223 19.96 4.40 0.90
CA ASP A 223 20.02 5.37 1.99
C ASP A 223 18.64 6.02 2.22
N PRO A 224 17.89 5.59 3.25
CA PRO A 224 16.57 6.15 3.54
C PRO A 224 16.66 7.57 4.11
N TRP A 225 17.85 8.06 4.46
CA TRP A 225 18.05 9.39 5.04
C TRP A 225 18.54 10.43 4.03
N SER A 226 18.62 10.06 2.75
CA SER A 226 19.10 10.93 1.69
C SER A 226 18.19 12.17 1.54
N SER A 227 18.68 13.31 2.02
CA SER A 227 17.95 14.59 1.96
C SER A 227 17.74 15.08 0.53
N SER A 228 18.71 14.84 -0.37
CA SER A 228 18.59 15.19 -1.79
C SER A 228 17.48 14.39 -2.48
N ASN A 229 17.38 13.10 -2.19
CA ASN A 229 16.32 12.25 -2.72
C ASN A 229 14.95 12.61 -2.14
N GLY A 230 14.91 12.96 -0.84
CA GLY A 230 13.72 13.50 -0.20
C GLY A 230 13.25 14.80 -0.87
N GLN A 231 14.16 15.75 -1.11
CA GLN A 231 13.85 17.01 -1.79
C GLN A 231 13.31 16.77 -3.20
N ARG A 232 13.96 15.90 -3.98
CA ARG A 232 13.50 15.49 -5.31
C ARG A 232 12.09 14.91 -5.26
N TYR A 233 11.81 14.02 -4.32
CA TYR A 233 10.48 13.44 -4.13
C TYR A 233 9.41 14.50 -3.82
N VAL A 234 9.76 15.49 -3.00
CA VAL A 234 8.87 16.63 -2.73
C VAL A 234 8.59 17.44 -3.99
N GLU A 235 9.63 17.85 -4.72
CA GLU A 235 9.53 18.74 -5.89
C GLU A 235 8.85 18.10 -7.10
N LYS A 236 9.07 16.79 -7.30
CA LYS A 236 8.56 16.07 -8.47
C LYS A 236 7.19 15.44 -8.21
N LEU A 237 6.82 15.20 -6.96
CA LEU A 237 5.57 14.50 -6.61
C LEU A 237 4.72 15.24 -5.57
N LEU A 238 5.19 15.35 -4.31
CA LEU A 238 4.30 15.82 -3.23
C LEU A 238 3.83 17.28 -3.38
N CYS A 239 4.68 18.18 -3.87
CA CYS A 239 4.34 19.60 -3.99
C CYS A 239 3.27 19.85 -5.07
N ARG A 240 3.14 18.94 -6.04
CA ARG A 240 2.28 19.08 -7.22
C ARG A 240 0.82 18.69 -6.96
N GLY A 241 0.55 17.93 -5.90
CA GLY A 241 -0.80 17.44 -5.60
C GLY A 241 -1.44 16.76 -6.82
N GLY A 242 -2.65 17.19 -7.18
CA GLY A 242 -3.40 16.74 -8.35
C GLY A 242 -3.34 17.66 -9.56
N GLU A 243 -2.36 18.58 -9.66
CA GLU A 243 -2.26 19.51 -10.80
C GLU A 243 -1.86 18.82 -12.11
N TYR A 244 -1.16 17.68 -12.02
CA TYR A 244 -0.59 16.99 -13.18
C TYR A 244 -1.01 15.52 -13.22
N PRO A 245 -1.01 14.89 -14.41
CA PRO A 245 -1.29 13.46 -14.52
C PRO A 245 -0.28 12.60 -13.73
N PRO A 246 -0.73 11.59 -12.96
CA PRO A 246 0.14 10.75 -12.14
C PRO A 246 1.26 10.07 -12.92
N ALA A 247 0.93 9.53 -14.11
CA ALA A 247 1.90 8.85 -14.95
C ALA A 247 3.04 9.79 -15.37
N SER A 248 2.72 11.06 -15.67
CA SER A 248 3.72 12.09 -15.99
C SER A 248 4.56 12.44 -14.77
N MET A 249 3.94 12.65 -13.60
CA MET A 249 4.64 12.95 -12.35
C MET A 249 5.61 11.83 -11.94
N LEU A 250 5.16 10.58 -12.00
CA LEU A 250 5.97 9.43 -11.65
C LEU A 250 7.11 9.21 -12.65
N SER A 251 6.85 9.43 -13.95
CA SER A 251 7.89 9.33 -14.99
C SER A 251 8.96 10.42 -14.82
N ASP A 252 8.56 11.67 -14.58
CA ASP A 252 9.49 12.79 -14.30
C ASP A 252 10.29 12.57 -13.01
N LEU A 253 9.65 12.03 -11.95
CA LEU A 253 10.36 11.66 -10.72
C LEU A 253 11.47 10.63 -11.00
N LEU A 254 11.19 9.60 -11.81
CA LEU A 254 12.08 8.46 -12.08
C LEU A 254 13.07 8.68 -13.24
N ASP A 255 12.96 9.79 -13.99
CA ASP A 255 13.88 10.15 -15.06
C ASP A 255 15.14 10.82 -14.51
N ASP A 256 16.26 10.10 -14.55
CA ASP A 256 17.55 10.59 -14.07
C ASP A 256 18.18 11.65 -15.00
N ASN A 257 17.60 11.90 -16.19
CA ASN A 257 18.16 12.84 -17.18
C ASN A 257 17.65 14.29 -17.02
N VAL A 258 16.70 14.55 -16.12
CA VAL A 258 16.06 15.87 -15.98
C VAL A 258 16.51 16.56 -14.69
N ASP A 259 17.76 17.00 -14.70
CA ASP A 259 18.31 18.03 -13.78
C ASP A 259 18.30 19.43 -14.43
N SER A 260 17.64 19.60 -15.59
CA SER A 260 17.42 20.90 -16.22
C SER A 260 15.99 21.39 -16.04
N ASP A 261 15.86 22.64 -15.59
CA ASP A 261 14.62 23.40 -15.49
C ASP A 261 13.76 23.23 -16.75
N ILE A 262 12.66 22.47 -16.65
CA ILE A 262 11.67 22.40 -17.72
C ILE A 262 10.76 23.63 -17.55
N ASP A 263 10.97 24.59 -18.44
CA ASP A 263 10.06 25.71 -18.68
C ASP A 263 8.71 25.14 -19.17
N SER A 264 7.64 25.54 -18.48
CA SER A 264 6.29 24.93 -18.52
C SER A 264 5.51 25.04 -19.86
N ASN A 265 6.17 25.31 -20.98
CA ASN A 265 5.52 25.66 -22.25
C ASN A 265 5.67 24.65 -23.39
N ASP A 266 6.34 23.50 -23.19
CA ASP A 266 6.53 22.52 -24.28
C ASP A 266 6.18 21.09 -23.83
N LEU A 267 4.87 20.84 -23.64
CA LEU A 267 4.33 19.51 -23.34
C LEU A 267 3.89 18.74 -24.60
N THR A 268 4.26 19.19 -25.80
CA THR A 268 3.70 18.63 -27.04
C THR A 268 4.58 17.66 -27.80
N ASP A 269 5.86 17.48 -27.46
CA ASP A 269 6.71 16.56 -28.22
C ASP A 269 7.84 15.92 -27.40
N ASN A 270 7.46 15.16 -26.37
CA ASN A 270 8.36 14.18 -25.79
C ASN A 270 7.63 12.84 -25.70
N SER A 271 8.01 11.92 -26.59
CA SER A 271 7.78 10.49 -26.43
C SER A 271 8.60 9.92 -25.27
N GLN A 272 8.57 10.58 -24.10
CA GLN A 272 9.00 9.99 -22.84
C GLN A 272 8.09 8.80 -22.62
N ILE A 273 8.69 7.61 -22.52
CA ILE A 273 7.97 6.36 -22.29
C ILE A 273 7.34 6.47 -20.90
N ALA A 274 6.12 7.01 -20.83
CA ALA A 274 5.35 7.08 -19.62
C ALA A 274 5.28 5.67 -19.02
N LEU A 275 5.50 5.55 -17.71
CA LEU A 275 5.31 4.28 -17.02
C LEU A 275 3.90 3.77 -17.30
N SER A 276 3.83 2.68 -18.07
CA SER A 276 2.56 2.06 -18.41
C SER A 276 2.10 1.18 -17.26
N PRO A 277 0.78 0.95 -17.11
CA PRO A 277 0.26 0.00 -16.13
C PRO A 277 0.87 -1.40 -16.27
N VAL A 278 1.24 -1.81 -17.49
CA VAL A 278 1.92 -3.09 -17.76
C VAL A 278 3.28 -3.14 -17.09
N LYS A 279 4.11 -2.09 -17.24
CA LYS A 279 5.42 -2.04 -16.59
C LYS A 279 5.33 -1.99 -15.06
N LEU A 280 4.31 -1.33 -14.52
CA LEU A 280 4.03 -1.35 -13.08
C LEU A 280 3.66 -2.77 -12.59
N ALA A 281 2.84 -3.49 -13.36
CA ALA A 281 2.48 -4.87 -13.04
C ALA A 281 3.67 -5.84 -13.13
N GLU A 282 4.55 -5.67 -14.13
CA GLU A 282 5.81 -6.41 -14.23
C GLU A 282 6.68 -6.17 -13.00
N GLY A 283 6.92 -4.90 -12.64
CA GLY A 283 7.73 -4.56 -11.46
C GLY A 283 7.13 -5.06 -10.14
N LEU A 284 5.80 -5.07 -10.01
CA LEU A 284 5.12 -5.67 -8.87
C LEU A 284 5.36 -7.19 -8.81
N THR A 285 5.37 -7.87 -9.95
CA THR A 285 5.65 -9.31 -10.02
C THR A 285 7.09 -9.60 -9.60
N ASP A 286 8.05 -8.87 -10.13
CA ASP A 286 9.47 -8.99 -9.75
C ASP A 286 9.66 -8.74 -8.25
N GLN A 287 8.98 -7.72 -7.69
CA GLN A 287 8.99 -7.45 -6.24
C GLN A 287 8.52 -8.65 -5.44
N LEU A 288 7.41 -9.27 -5.84
CA LEU A 288 6.82 -10.40 -5.13
C LEU A 288 7.78 -11.58 -5.10
N GLU A 289 8.35 -11.95 -6.26
CA GLU A 289 9.29 -13.05 -6.36
C GLU A 289 10.53 -12.82 -5.49
N GLU A 290 11.17 -11.64 -5.58
CA GLU A 290 12.35 -11.31 -4.77
C GLU A 290 12.03 -11.36 -3.27
N THR A 291 10.89 -10.81 -2.86
CA THR A 291 10.51 -10.69 -1.47
C THR A 291 10.16 -12.05 -0.87
N GLU A 292 9.41 -12.89 -1.58
CA GLU A 292 9.09 -14.24 -1.12
C GLU A 292 10.32 -15.15 -1.06
N ILE A 293 11.23 -15.05 -2.04
CA ILE A 293 12.50 -15.78 -2.00
C ILE A 293 13.32 -15.38 -0.77
N ALA A 294 13.41 -14.08 -0.49
CA ALA A 294 14.11 -13.56 0.69
C ALA A 294 13.48 -14.10 1.99
N SER A 295 12.16 -14.09 2.11
CA SER A 295 11.46 -14.62 3.30
C SER A 295 11.60 -16.14 3.44
N ALA A 296 11.48 -16.89 2.34
CA ALA A 296 11.65 -18.35 2.35
C ALA A 296 13.07 -18.75 2.78
N SER A 297 14.08 -17.92 2.48
CA SER A 297 15.45 -18.15 2.93
C SER A 297 15.60 -18.14 4.46
N LEU A 298 14.71 -17.46 5.19
CA LEU A 298 14.69 -17.50 6.67
C LEU A 298 14.26 -18.87 7.18
N ILE A 299 13.29 -19.52 6.52
CA ILE A 299 12.84 -20.88 6.87
C ILE A 299 13.99 -21.88 6.72
N ASN A 300 14.82 -21.71 5.68
CA ASN A 300 16.00 -22.56 5.44
C ASN A 300 17.08 -22.44 6.53
N ARG A 301 16.99 -21.46 7.43
CA ARG A 301 17.90 -21.29 8.58
C ARG A 301 17.37 -21.93 9.86
N ILE A 302 16.18 -22.54 9.85
CA ILE A 302 15.64 -23.24 11.00
C ILE A 302 16.41 -24.56 11.18
N GLU A 303 17.25 -24.62 12.20
CA GLU A 303 17.89 -25.86 12.64
C GLU A 303 16.92 -26.61 13.56
N SER A 304 16.56 -27.85 13.21
CA SER A 304 15.74 -28.71 14.06
C SER A 304 16.63 -29.58 14.94
N PRO A 305 16.62 -29.42 16.29
CA PRO A 305 17.43 -30.24 17.19
C PRO A 305 17.07 -31.74 17.18
N SER A 306 15.89 -32.08 16.64
CA SER A 306 15.41 -33.46 16.52
C SER A 306 15.64 -34.06 15.12
N LEU A 307 15.60 -33.24 14.05
CA LEU A 307 15.84 -33.71 12.67
C LEU A 307 17.31 -33.57 12.24
N PHE A 308 18.10 -32.70 12.89
CA PHE A 308 19.51 -32.49 12.59
C PHE A 308 20.37 -32.84 13.82
N ARG A 309 20.85 -34.09 13.86
CA ARG A 309 21.80 -34.60 14.87
C ARG A 309 23.04 -35.19 14.19
N PRO A 310 23.95 -34.36 13.65
CA PRO A 310 25.18 -34.86 13.02
C PRO A 310 26.04 -35.69 13.99
N GLU A 311 25.91 -35.46 15.30
CA GLU A 311 26.62 -36.19 16.36
C GLU A 311 26.21 -37.67 16.50
N LEU A 312 25.06 -38.09 15.96
CA LEU A 312 24.60 -39.49 16.00
C LEU A 312 25.09 -40.33 14.81
N TYR A 313 25.83 -39.74 13.88
CA TYR A 313 26.30 -40.39 12.64
C TYR A 313 27.83 -40.46 12.51
N ASN A 314 28.58 -40.28 13.60
CA ASN A 314 30.02 -40.55 13.68
C ASN A 314 30.32 -41.84 14.44
#